data_AF-A0A7H0IFG0-F1
#
_entry.id   AF-A0A7H0IFG0-F1
#
_cell.length_a   1.000
_cell.length_b   1.000
_cell.length_c   1.000
_cell.angle_alpha   90.00
_cell.angle_beta   90.00
_cell.angle_gamma   90.00
#
_symmetry.space_group_name_H-M   'P 1'
#
loop_
_entity.id
_entity.type
_entity.pdbx_description
1 polymer ?
#
loop_
_entity_poly.entity_id
_entity_poly.type
_entity_poly.pdbx_seq_one_letter_code
_entity_poly.pdbx_strand_id
1 'polypeptide(L)'
;MDLQQEDVRQRFISLERGAWTVVCDSWRDDNDSGGIYCAFALPLKRERILSGPGWDISKGDFGPGFSQRYENGKTVTTYFHDGIQDGIEPLVLLRDYHGVVPSALELTQHFRLYHNLYWDDLTSQFMQPHDDGTSSVAVKVTGKKVEVRTKLLRQFQAARQLDLIFYIDSVRYDQEGTAVPEDAEWVADGLRAGLYSGDGSMGRVFTRYLGTRVVSSPPIEKSGIWPYEDEDNYFPEFIIGTNDDGDEVRYTCNPEALANYFGANPDAPHYLTPVFFRREVLQKYYDKPELYEVSDGRLRCASLWGMQIDNNTEDYVVVFLGDLGRDLPRQERDYWRSFNVPADGNPSETLIRRAFFAQFAEPTAEDLLVRSSYVTFGRAWNERYGWDFFRKPEEADAGLLQRLRLPLNESQAEFESSIRIMTQLFVDAINEKQVQAQLSDKIDNEKGISKLERWLKSAGYAHAERDIQFLRNLQEVRSKATAHRKSREYEKMLTKVFGDLRGLAAVKVLFVSAMAMLTGLSEWLAVENLDRTE
;
A
#
# COMPACT_ATOMS: atom_id res chain seq x y z
N MET A 1 -29.74 -34.37 -12.77
CA MET A 1 -28.43 -33.71 -12.70
C MET A 1 -27.69 -33.96 -14.01
N ASP A 2 -26.81 -33.08 -14.48
CA ASP A 2 -26.04 -33.38 -15.70
C ASP A 2 -24.96 -34.43 -15.42
N LEU A 3 -25.27 -35.68 -15.78
CA LEU A 3 -24.38 -36.84 -15.66
C LEU A 3 -23.29 -36.88 -16.75
N GLN A 4 -23.43 -36.11 -17.84
CA GLN A 4 -22.37 -36.00 -18.86
C GLN A 4 -21.16 -35.20 -18.34
N GLN A 5 -21.37 -34.35 -17.32
CA GLN A 5 -20.34 -33.52 -16.68
C GLN A 5 -19.52 -32.68 -17.68
N GLU A 6 -20.15 -32.22 -18.76
CA GLU A 6 -19.45 -31.45 -19.78
C GLU A 6 -18.98 -30.10 -19.22
N ASP A 7 -19.74 -29.51 -18.29
CA ASP A 7 -19.35 -28.30 -17.55
C ASP A 7 -18.08 -28.50 -16.71
N VAL A 8 -17.96 -29.65 -16.02
CA VAL A 8 -16.76 -30.02 -15.25
C VAL A 8 -15.57 -30.21 -16.17
N ARG A 9 -15.75 -30.91 -17.30
CA ARG A 9 -14.70 -31.11 -18.31
C ARG A 9 -14.21 -29.78 -18.88
N GLN A 10 -15.13 -28.91 -19.32
CA GLN A 10 -14.78 -27.60 -19.88
C GLN A 10 -14.08 -26.70 -18.85
N ARG A 11 -14.55 -26.71 -17.60
CA ARG A 11 -13.87 -26.02 -16.49
C ARG A 11 -12.44 -26.55 -16.30
N PHE A 12 -12.25 -27.88 -16.29
CA PHE A 12 -10.94 -28.50 -16.09
C PHE A 12 -9.93 -28.16 -17.19
N ILE A 13 -10.35 -28.19 -18.45
CA ILE A 13 -9.49 -27.91 -19.61
C ILE A 13 -9.06 -26.43 -19.67
N SER A 14 -9.77 -25.54 -18.97
CA SER A 14 -9.55 -24.09 -19.01
C SER A 14 -8.99 -23.48 -17.72
N LEU A 15 -8.63 -24.29 -16.72
CA LEU A 15 -8.27 -23.82 -15.37
C LEU A 15 -7.18 -22.74 -15.31
N GLU A 16 -6.22 -22.76 -16.22
CA GLU A 16 -5.07 -21.85 -16.29
C GLU A 16 -5.23 -20.72 -17.32
N ARG A 17 -6.35 -20.67 -18.05
CA ARG A 17 -6.56 -19.70 -19.14
C ARG A 17 -7.09 -18.35 -18.68
N GLY A 18 -7.53 -18.24 -17.42
CA GLY A 18 -8.04 -17.01 -16.81
C GLY A 18 -6.97 -16.18 -16.11
N ALA A 19 -7.39 -15.05 -15.51
CA ALA A 19 -6.53 -14.24 -14.64
C ALA A 19 -6.22 -14.90 -13.28
N TRP A 20 -7.02 -15.90 -12.92
CA TRP A 20 -6.93 -16.70 -11.71
C TRP A 20 -6.98 -18.18 -12.07
N THR A 21 -6.11 -18.96 -11.43
CA THR A 21 -6.05 -20.42 -11.55
C THR A 21 -6.51 -21.04 -10.25
N VAL A 22 -7.50 -21.93 -10.31
CA VAL A 22 -7.89 -22.76 -9.15
C VAL A 22 -6.84 -23.85 -8.97
N VAL A 23 -6.08 -23.78 -7.88
CA VAL A 23 -4.96 -24.68 -7.59
C VAL A 23 -5.31 -25.75 -6.55
N CYS A 24 -6.35 -25.48 -5.76
CA CYS A 24 -6.97 -26.45 -4.87
C CYS A 24 -8.45 -26.12 -4.75
N ASP A 25 -9.31 -27.13 -4.80
CA ASP A 25 -10.73 -27.00 -4.52
C ASP A 25 -11.25 -28.31 -3.90
N SER A 26 -12.32 -28.21 -3.14
CA SER A 26 -13.06 -29.38 -2.64
C SER A 26 -14.49 -28.96 -2.34
N TRP A 27 -15.43 -29.65 -2.97
CA TRP A 27 -16.86 -29.44 -2.78
C TRP A 27 -17.53 -30.77 -2.46
N ARG A 28 -18.62 -30.70 -1.71
CA ARG A 28 -19.46 -31.86 -1.40
C ARG A 28 -20.85 -31.38 -1.02
N ASP A 29 -21.79 -31.78 -1.84
CA ASP A 29 -23.24 -31.66 -1.69
C ASP A 29 -23.88 -33.05 -1.78
N ASP A 30 -25.20 -33.14 -1.61
CA ASP A 30 -25.93 -34.43 -1.60
C ASP A 30 -25.80 -35.21 -2.92
N ASN A 31 -25.65 -34.49 -4.04
CA ASN A 31 -25.69 -35.04 -5.38
C ASN A 31 -24.40 -34.79 -6.18
N ASP A 32 -23.47 -33.96 -5.68
CA ASP A 32 -22.23 -33.60 -6.36
C ASP A 32 -21.10 -33.54 -5.34
N SER A 33 -19.99 -34.17 -5.63
CA SER A 33 -18.79 -34.06 -4.81
C SER A 33 -17.55 -34.12 -5.68
N GLY A 34 -16.49 -33.46 -5.25
CA GLY A 34 -15.25 -33.55 -5.98
C GLY A 34 -14.14 -32.69 -5.42
N GLY A 35 -13.04 -32.70 -6.16
CA GLY A 35 -11.87 -31.92 -5.82
C GLY A 35 -11.03 -31.59 -7.04
N ILE A 36 -10.34 -30.46 -6.94
CA ILE A 36 -9.25 -30.07 -7.81
C ILE A 36 -8.00 -29.97 -6.95
N TYR A 37 -6.86 -30.37 -7.51
CA TYR A 37 -5.57 -30.17 -6.88
C TYR A 37 -4.49 -29.97 -7.94
N CYS A 38 -3.44 -29.22 -7.58
CA CYS A 38 -2.29 -29.04 -8.44
C CYS A 38 -0.99 -29.37 -7.71
N ALA A 39 -0.02 -29.83 -8.49
CA ALA A 39 1.34 -30.05 -8.06
C ALA A 39 2.32 -29.66 -9.19
N PHE A 40 3.58 -29.50 -8.86
CA PHE A 40 4.66 -29.37 -9.82
C PHE A 40 5.40 -30.70 -9.95
N ALA A 41 5.92 -31.01 -11.13
CA ALA A 41 6.78 -32.17 -11.30
C ALA A 41 7.90 -31.97 -12.32
N LEU A 42 8.94 -32.79 -12.19
CA LEU A 42 9.99 -32.86 -13.19
C LEU A 42 9.42 -33.30 -14.55
N PRO A 43 9.80 -32.67 -15.68
CA PRO A 43 9.27 -33.02 -17.01
C PRO A 43 9.41 -34.51 -17.37
N LEU A 44 10.45 -35.18 -16.87
CA LEU A 44 10.67 -36.62 -17.07
C LEU A 44 9.55 -37.52 -16.50
N LYS A 45 8.69 -36.99 -15.61
CA LYS A 45 7.56 -37.72 -15.02
C LYS A 45 6.30 -37.67 -15.88
N ARG A 46 6.27 -36.84 -16.92
CA ARG A 46 5.07 -36.55 -17.73
C ARG A 46 4.40 -37.80 -18.29
N GLU A 47 5.17 -38.72 -18.86
CA GLU A 47 4.63 -39.97 -19.42
C GLU A 47 3.93 -40.82 -18.36
N ARG A 48 4.53 -40.92 -17.16
CA ARG A 48 3.94 -41.66 -16.05
C ARG A 48 2.67 -40.97 -15.53
N ILE A 49 2.71 -39.66 -15.35
CA ILE A 49 1.56 -38.88 -14.86
C ILE A 49 0.37 -38.99 -15.83
N LEU A 50 0.63 -39.00 -17.13
CA LEU A 50 -0.40 -39.12 -18.17
C LEU A 50 -0.78 -40.58 -18.51
N SER A 51 -0.26 -41.58 -17.79
CA SER A 51 -0.58 -42.99 -18.06
C SER A 51 -2.03 -43.34 -17.74
N GLY A 52 -2.70 -42.56 -16.88
CA GLY A 52 -4.08 -42.76 -16.48
C GLY A 52 -4.76 -41.45 -16.04
N PRO A 53 -6.10 -41.42 -15.96
CA PRO A 53 -6.85 -40.23 -15.55
C PRO A 53 -6.91 -40.03 -14.04
N GLY A 54 -6.48 -41.03 -13.26
CA GLY A 54 -6.47 -41.01 -11.81
C GLY A 54 -5.32 -40.19 -11.21
N TRP A 55 -5.41 -39.96 -9.90
CA TRP A 55 -4.41 -39.24 -9.14
C TRP A 55 -3.30 -40.20 -8.73
N ASP A 56 -2.05 -39.86 -9.02
CA ASP A 56 -0.86 -40.58 -8.54
C ASP A 56 -0.35 -40.06 -7.19
N ILE A 57 -1.06 -39.07 -6.63
CA ILE A 57 -0.80 -38.42 -5.34
C ILE A 57 -2.10 -38.18 -4.56
N SER A 58 -1.98 -38.01 -3.24
CA SER A 58 -3.03 -37.53 -2.35
C SER A 58 -2.65 -36.18 -1.74
N LYS A 59 -3.64 -35.34 -1.41
CA LYS A 59 -3.42 -33.99 -0.84
C LYS A 59 -2.61 -33.99 0.47
N GLY A 60 -2.61 -35.11 1.20
CA GLY A 60 -1.90 -35.28 2.48
C GLY A 60 -0.49 -35.88 2.36
N ASP A 61 -0.03 -36.22 1.15
CA ASP A 61 1.21 -36.97 0.95
C ASP A 61 2.49 -36.17 1.24
N PHE A 62 2.38 -34.85 1.40
CA PHE A 62 3.51 -33.94 1.42
C PHE A 62 3.96 -33.48 2.82
N GLY A 63 3.51 -34.19 3.86
CA GLY A 63 3.96 -33.95 5.23
C GLY A 63 5.35 -34.54 5.48
N PRO A 64 6.22 -33.89 6.28
CA PRO A 64 7.49 -34.48 6.67
C PRO A 64 7.26 -35.76 7.47
N GLY A 65 8.12 -36.76 7.28
CA GLY A 65 7.94 -38.05 7.93
C GLY A 65 9.03 -39.05 7.61
N PHE A 66 8.88 -40.27 8.12
CA PHE A 66 9.77 -41.38 7.81
C PHE A 66 9.05 -42.37 6.89
N SER A 67 9.72 -42.84 5.84
CA SER A 67 9.30 -44.04 5.10
C SER A 67 10.27 -45.18 5.37
N GLN A 68 9.72 -46.38 5.51
CA GLN A 68 10.49 -47.59 5.69
C GLN A 68 10.31 -48.49 4.48
N ARG A 69 11.43 -48.87 3.85
CA ARG A 69 11.47 -49.86 2.78
C ARG A 69 12.25 -51.08 3.22
N TYR A 70 11.88 -52.25 2.72
CA TYR A 70 12.60 -53.49 2.99
C TYR A 70 13.55 -53.76 1.82
N GLU A 71 14.85 -53.64 2.04
CA GLU A 71 15.88 -53.89 1.03
C GLU A 71 16.86 -54.93 1.54
N ASN A 72 17.07 -56.00 0.76
CA ASN A 72 18.02 -57.07 1.06
C ASN A 72 17.90 -57.66 2.48
N GLY A 73 16.67 -57.87 2.95
CA GLY A 73 16.41 -58.45 4.28
C GLY A 73 16.56 -57.47 5.45
N LYS A 74 16.71 -56.17 5.19
CA LYS A 74 16.82 -55.12 6.22
C LYS A 74 15.83 -53.99 5.98
N THR A 75 15.31 -53.45 7.07
CA THR A 75 14.52 -52.21 7.03
C THR A 75 15.45 -51.02 6.85
N VAL A 76 15.24 -50.27 5.77
CA VAL A 76 15.89 -48.99 5.50
C VAL A 76 14.87 -47.89 5.80
N THR A 77 15.15 -47.09 6.82
CA THR A 77 14.32 -45.95 7.22
C THR A 77 14.91 -44.68 6.61
N THR A 78 14.11 -43.93 5.88
CA THR A 78 14.51 -42.65 5.27
C THR A 78 13.61 -41.55 5.81
N TYR A 79 14.21 -40.43 6.22
CA TYR A 79 13.46 -39.22 6.59
C TYR A 79 13.24 -38.35 5.35
N PHE A 80 12.04 -37.80 5.22
CA PHE A 80 11.64 -36.92 4.15
C PHE A 80 11.15 -35.61 4.75
N HIS A 81 11.67 -34.50 4.24
CA HIS A 81 11.27 -33.17 4.70
C HIS A 81 9.98 -32.67 4.02
N ASP A 82 9.57 -33.28 2.91
CA ASP A 82 8.45 -32.90 2.04
C ASP A 82 7.54 -34.10 1.67
N GLY A 83 7.66 -35.22 2.38
CA GLY A 83 6.83 -36.40 2.17
C GLY A 83 7.41 -37.42 1.19
N ILE A 84 6.94 -37.44 -0.06
CA ILE A 84 7.34 -38.46 -1.06
C ILE A 84 8.45 -37.93 -1.98
N GLN A 85 9.63 -38.58 -1.97
CA GLN A 85 10.73 -38.27 -2.89
C GLN A 85 10.47 -38.86 -4.29
N ASP A 86 9.50 -38.31 -5.01
CA ASP A 86 9.16 -38.74 -6.36
C ASP A 86 9.25 -37.61 -7.41
N GLY A 87 9.83 -36.47 -7.01
CA GLY A 87 9.98 -35.31 -7.89
C GLY A 87 8.66 -34.63 -8.23
N ILE A 88 7.63 -34.82 -7.39
CA ILE A 88 6.37 -34.10 -7.40
C ILE A 88 6.33 -33.23 -6.13
N GLU A 89 6.00 -31.95 -6.29
CA GLU A 89 5.99 -30.95 -5.22
C GLU A 89 4.63 -30.26 -5.13
N PRO A 90 4.08 -30.05 -3.92
CA PRO A 90 2.80 -29.38 -3.77
C PRO A 90 2.94 -27.86 -3.91
N LEU A 91 1.88 -27.19 -4.35
CA LEU A 91 1.72 -25.75 -4.15
C LEU A 91 0.94 -25.43 -2.88
N VAL A 92 -0.03 -26.28 -2.53
CA VAL A 92 -0.91 -26.12 -1.36
C VAL A 92 -0.85 -27.39 -0.52
N LEU A 93 -0.49 -27.27 0.75
CA LEU A 93 -0.47 -28.35 1.73
C LEU A 93 -1.83 -28.45 2.42
N LEU A 94 -2.31 -29.68 2.63
CA LEU A 94 -3.46 -29.95 3.50
C LEU A 94 -2.95 -30.41 4.87
N ARG A 95 -3.23 -29.62 5.91
CA ARG A 95 -2.99 -30.03 7.30
C ARG A 95 -4.27 -30.60 7.86
N ASP A 96 -4.32 -31.92 7.95
CA ASP A 96 -5.39 -32.60 8.66
C ASP A 96 -5.05 -32.73 10.15
N TYR A 97 -6.04 -32.50 10.99
CA TYR A 97 -5.93 -32.62 12.45
C TYR A 97 -6.85 -33.72 12.98
N HIS A 98 -7.26 -34.66 12.11
CA HIS A 98 -8.07 -35.82 12.44
C HIS A 98 -9.37 -35.45 13.19
N GLY A 99 -9.96 -34.31 12.83
CA GLY A 99 -11.20 -33.81 13.41
C GLY A 99 -11.07 -33.16 14.80
N VAL A 100 -9.87 -33.07 15.38
CA VAL A 100 -9.64 -32.34 16.65
C VAL A 100 -9.86 -30.85 16.47
N VAL A 101 -9.40 -30.31 15.34
CA VAL A 101 -9.70 -28.95 14.86
C VAL A 101 -9.91 -28.99 13.34
N PRO A 102 -10.54 -27.97 12.73
CA PRO A 102 -10.73 -27.92 11.29
C PRO A 102 -9.40 -28.02 10.53
N SER A 103 -9.36 -28.85 9.49
CA SER A 103 -8.20 -28.95 8.59
C SER A 103 -7.90 -27.60 7.93
N ALA A 104 -6.62 -27.31 7.70
CA ALA A 104 -6.17 -26.05 7.13
C ALA A 104 -5.47 -26.26 5.78
N LEU A 105 -5.63 -25.29 4.88
CA LEU A 105 -4.86 -25.22 3.64
C LEU A 105 -3.72 -24.23 3.82
N GLU A 106 -2.49 -24.65 3.52
CA GLU A 106 -1.31 -23.82 3.62
C GLU A 106 -0.62 -23.68 2.27
N LEU A 107 -0.41 -22.42 1.85
CA LEU A 107 0.41 -22.13 0.68
C LEU A 107 1.88 -22.38 1.03
N THR A 108 2.63 -23.06 0.16
CA THR A 108 4.04 -23.38 0.45
C THR A 108 4.88 -22.13 0.71
N GLN A 109 5.79 -22.24 1.67
CA GLN A 109 6.69 -21.13 2.01
C GLN A 109 7.54 -20.72 0.81
N HIS A 110 7.97 -21.67 -0.03
CA HIS A 110 8.77 -21.38 -1.22
C HIS A 110 8.03 -20.44 -2.18
N PHE A 111 6.75 -20.71 -2.48
CA PHE A 111 5.96 -19.83 -3.34
C PHE A 111 5.74 -18.44 -2.72
N ARG A 112 5.50 -18.39 -1.40
CA ARG A 112 5.33 -17.13 -0.65
C ARG A 112 6.58 -16.27 -0.71
N LEU A 113 7.75 -16.86 -0.43
CA LEU A 113 9.02 -16.14 -0.45
C LEU A 113 9.44 -15.74 -1.85
N TYR A 114 9.23 -16.60 -2.85
CA TYR A 114 9.55 -16.30 -4.25
C TYR A 114 8.84 -15.02 -4.74
N HIS A 115 7.59 -14.81 -4.34
CA HIS A 115 6.81 -13.62 -4.71
C HIS A 115 6.73 -12.53 -3.62
N ASN A 116 7.46 -12.69 -2.51
CA ASN A 116 7.42 -11.80 -1.35
C ASN A 116 5.99 -11.53 -0.82
N LEU A 117 5.19 -12.59 -0.64
CA LEU A 117 3.79 -12.50 -0.25
C LEU A 117 3.62 -12.38 1.27
N TYR A 118 2.75 -11.47 1.70
CA TYR A 118 2.28 -11.37 3.09
C TYR A 118 0.81 -11.77 3.20
N TRP A 119 0.40 -12.19 4.40
CA TRP A 119 -1.00 -12.53 4.69
C TRP A 119 -1.73 -11.28 5.21
N ASP A 120 -2.90 -11.00 4.66
CA ASP A 120 -3.81 -9.97 5.15
C ASP A 120 -4.98 -10.62 5.90
N ASP A 121 -5.03 -10.43 7.21
CA ASP A 121 -6.08 -11.01 8.07
C ASP A 121 -7.47 -10.45 7.75
N LEU A 122 -7.57 -9.19 7.32
CA LEU A 122 -8.85 -8.53 7.05
C LEU A 122 -9.56 -9.15 5.85
N THR A 123 -8.81 -9.45 4.79
CA THR A 123 -9.37 -10.06 3.57
C THR A 123 -9.18 -11.58 3.50
N SER A 124 -8.40 -12.16 4.42
CA SER A 124 -8.00 -13.57 4.44
C SER A 124 -7.36 -14.03 3.11
N GLN A 125 -6.42 -13.21 2.61
CA GLN A 125 -5.77 -13.40 1.32
C GLN A 125 -4.26 -13.17 1.43
N PHE A 126 -3.50 -13.75 0.49
CA PHE A 126 -2.11 -13.36 0.32
C PHE A 126 -1.99 -12.19 -0.64
N MET A 127 -1.25 -11.17 -0.22
CA MET A 127 -1.03 -9.92 -0.91
C MET A 127 0.43 -9.86 -1.39
N GLN A 128 0.64 -9.29 -2.58
CA GLN A 128 1.95 -8.96 -3.12
C GLN A 128 2.16 -7.44 -3.05
N PRO A 129 3.18 -6.95 -2.33
CA PRO A 129 3.54 -5.54 -2.32
C PRO A 129 4.24 -5.14 -3.62
N HIS A 130 4.03 -3.89 -4.04
CA HIS A 130 4.62 -3.28 -5.25
C HIS A 130 5.52 -2.11 -4.89
N ASP A 131 6.35 -1.69 -5.84
CA ASP A 131 7.31 -0.59 -5.72
C ASP A 131 6.65 0.79 -5.54
N ASP A 132 5.45 0.99 -6.05
CA ASP A 132 4.62 2.19 -5.85
C ASP A 132 3.96 2.28 -4.45
N GLY A 133 4.21 1.28 -3.60
CA GLY A 133 3.66 1.15 -2.25
C GLY A 133 2.25 0.55 -2.19
N THR A 134 1.64 0.23 -3.34
CA THR A 134 0.37 -0.50 -3.37
C THR A 134 0.59 -1.99 -3.15
N SER A 135 -0.51 -2.73 -3.00
CA SER A 135 -0.47 -4.19 -2.94
C SER A 135 -1.60 -4.78 -3.76
N SER A 136 -1.36 -5.93 -4.37
CA SER A 136 -2.37 -6.65 -5.13
C SER A 136 -2.60 -8.06 -4.59
N VAL A 137 -3.83 -8.55 -4.70
CA VAL A 137 -4.14 -9.91 -4.30
C VAL A 137 -3.39 -10.90 -5.20
N ALA A 138 -2.58 -11.75 -4.57
CA ALA A 138 -1.80 -12.81 -5.19
C ALA A 138 -2.49 -14.17 -5.08
N VAL A 139 -3.04 -14.49 -3.91
CA VAL A 139 -3.74 -15.75 -3.63
C VAL A 139 -5.00 -15.52 -2.82
N LYS A 140 -6.12 -16.07 -3.29
CA LYS A 140 -7.39 -16.08 -2.58
C LYS A 140 -7.59 -17.41 -1.89
N VAL A 141 -7.96 -17.37 -0.61
CA VAL A 141 -8.34 -18.57 0.15
C VAL A 141 -9.79 -18.41 0.58
N THR A 142 -10.66 -19.32 0.17
CA THR A 142 -12.09 -19.29 0.52
C THR A 142 -12.54 -20.69 0.88
N GLY A 143 -12.62 -20.97 2.18
CA GLY A 143 -12.89 -22.31 2.70
C GLY A 143 -11.85 -23.31 2.21
N LYS A 144 -12.25 -24.27 1.37
CA LYS A 144 -11.38 -25.31 0.79
C LYS A 144 -10.85 -24.96 -0.61
N LYS A 145 -11.15 -23.77 -1.11
CA LYS A 145 -10.74 -23.29 -2.43
C LYS A 145 -9.56 -22.34 -2.31
N VAL A 146 -8.54 -22.57 -3.14
CA VAL A 146 -7.37 -21.70 -3.28
C VAL A 146 -7.23 -21.32 -4.74
N GLU A 147 -7.15 -20.01 -5.00
CA GLU A 147 -6.97 -19.44 -6.33
C GLU A 147 -5.72 -18.58 -6.34
N VAL A 148 -4.83 -18.81 -7.31
CA VAL A 148 -3.58 -18.07 -7.46
C VAL A 148 -3.66 -17.22 -8.72
N ARG A 149 -3.12 -16.00 -8.68
CA ARG A 149 -2.93 -15.20 -9.91
C ARG A 149 -2.13 -16.01 -10.92
N THR A 150 -2.72 -16.24 -12.10
CA THR A 150 -2.12 -17.09 -13.14
C THR A 150 -0.72 -16.63 -13.50
N LYS A 151 -0.49 -15.30 -13.59
CA LYS A 151 0.83 -14.72 -13.86
C LYS A 151 1.88 -15.21 -12.84
N LEU A 152 1.58 -15.14 -11.55
CA LEU A 152 2.49 -15.56 -10.48
C LEU A 152 2.75 -17.07 -10.54
N LEU A 153 1.70 -17.86 -10.72
CA LEU A 153 1.83 -19.32 -10.87
C LEU A 153 2.77 -19.69 -12.04
N ARG A 154 2.61 -19.03 -13.19
CA ARG A 154 3.44 -19.29 -14.39
C ARG A 154 4.86 -18.76 -14.24
N GLN A 155 5.08 -17.65 -13.53
CA GLN A 155 6.40 -17.13 -13.18
C GLN A 155 7.17 -18.12 -12.29
N PHE A 156 6.54 -18.59 -11.21
CA PHE A 156 7.15 -19.60 -10.32
C PHE A 156 7.49 -20.88 -11.08
N GLN A 157 6.57 -21.34 -11.93
CA GLN A 157 6.79 -22.49 -12.80
C GLN A 157 7.98 -22.30 -13.75
N ALA A 158 8.09 -21.12 -14.37
CA ALA A 158 9.19 -20.77 -15.27
C ALA A 158 10.54 -20.78 -14.55
N ALA A 159 10.63 -20.24 -13.33
CA ALA A 159 11.88 -20.28 -12.57
C ALA A 159 12.31 -21.70 -12.20
N ARG A 160 11.34 -22.55 -11.82
CA ARG A 160 11.58 -23.92 -11.39
C ARG A 160 11.81 -24.88 -12.55
N GLN A 161 11.42 -24.52 -13.77
CA GLN A 161 11.40 -25.40 -14.96
C GLN A 161 10.70 -26.74 -14.68
N LEU A 162 9.56 -26.67 -13.98
CA LEU A 162 8.72 -27.82 -13.65
C LEU A 162 7.43 -27.80 -14.47
N ASP A 163 6.90 -28.98 -14.74
CA ASP A 163 5.55 -29.15 -15.27
C ASP A 163 4.53 -28.86 -14.17
N LEU A 164 3.47 -28.13 -14.52
CA LEU A 164 2.33 -27.91 -13.64
C LEU A 164 1.27 -28.96 -13.94
N ILE A 165 0.93 -29.76 -12.95
CA ILE A 165 -0.05 -30.83 -13.05
C ILE A 165 -1.34 -30.38 -12.39
N PHE A 166 -2.47 -30.63 -13.04
CA PHE A 166 -3.79 -30.52 -12.47
C PHE A 166 -4.44 -31.89 -12.41
N TYR A 167 -5.09 -32.16 -11.28
CA TYR A 167 -5.91 -33.32 -11.07
C TYR A 167 -7.34 -32.89 -10.77
N ILE A 168 -8.30 -33.65 -11.28
CA ILE A 168 -9.71 -33.51 -10.95
C ILE A 168 -10.34 -34.87 -10.70
N ASP A 169 -11.24 -34.90 -9.73
CA ASP A 169 -12.10 -36.03 -9.42
C ASP A 169 -13.46 -35.47 -9.05
N SER A 170 -14.47 -35.73 -9.88
CA SER A 170 -15.83 -35.25 -9.67
C SER A 170 -16.81 -36.38 -9.81
N VAL A 171 -17.64 -36.57 -8.79
CA VAL A 171 -18.68 -37.58 -8.73
C VAL A 171 -20.03 -36.89 -8.67
N ARG A 172 -20.91 -37.17 -9.64
CA ARG A 172 -22.29 -36.72 -9.65
C ARG A 172 -23.24 -37.90 -9.55
N TYR A 173 -24.30 -37.71 -8.79
CA TYR A 173 -25.28 -38.73 -8.49
C TYR A 173 -26.67 -38.30 -8.96
N ASP A 174 -27.44 -39.23 -9.48
CA ASP A 174 -28.86 -39.05 -9.81
C ASP A 174 -29.71 -40.24 -9.34
N GLN A 175 -31.02 -40.17 -9.53
CA GLN A 175 -31.95 -41.23 -9.16
C GLN A 175 -31.85 -42.42 -10.11
N GLU A 176 -32.14 -43.62 -9.59
CA GLU A 176 -32.32 -44.83 -10.39
C GLU A 176 -33.33 -44.61 -11.54
N GLY A 177 -33.04 -45.18 -12.72
CA GLY A 177 -33.86 -45.01 -13.92
C GLY A 177 -33.53 -43.78 -14.78
N THR A 178 -32.62 -42.92 -14.32
CA THR A 178 -32.04 -41.85 -15.15
C THR A 178 -31.13 -42.47 -16.21
N ALA A 179 -31.18 -41.95 -17.45
CA ALA A 179 -30.28 -42.39 -18.51
C ALA A 179 -28.83 -42.03 -18.15
N VAL A 180 -27.98 -43.04 -18.04
CA VAL A 180 -26.57 -42.90 -17.69
C VAL A 180 -25.74 -42.83 -18.98
N PRO A 181 -24.77 -41.90 -19.10
CA PRO A 181 -23.84 -41.89 -20.23
C PRO A 181 -23.02 -43.17 -20.30
N GLU A 182 -22.57 -43.52 -21.50
CA GLU A 182 -21.53 -44.53 -21.70
C GLU A 182 -20.18 -44.02 -21.19
N ASP A 183 -19.34 -44.96 -20.76
CA ASP A 183 -17.98 -44.67 -20.37
C ASP A 183 -17.20 -44.06 -21.54
N ALA A 184 -16.42 -43.02 -21.26
CA ALA A 184 -15.66 -42.30 -22.26
C ALA A 184 -14.25 -41.98 -21.73
N GLU A 185 -13.24 -42.08 -22.60
CA GLU A 185 -11.89 -41.62 -22.30
C GLU A 185 -11.45 -40.58 -23.32
N TRP A 186 -10.70 -39.59 -22.85
CA TRP A 186 -10.12 -38.53 -23.67
C TRP A 186 -8.60 -38.50 -23.49
N VAL A 187 -7.91 -38.52 -24.62
CA VAL A 187 -6.45 -38.37 -24.70
C VAL A 187 -6.15 -37.22 -25.63
N ALA A 188 -5.42 -36.24 -25.13
CA ALA A 188 -4.89 -35.14 -25.93
C ALA A 188 -3.49 -34.79 -25.41
N ASP A 189 -2.81 -33.88 -26.11
CA ASP A 189 -1.50 -33.41 -25.64
C ASP A 189 -1.63 -32.79 -24.24
N GLY A 190 -0.87 -33.34 -23.29
CA GLY A 190 -0.94 -32.96 -21.89
C GLY A 190 -2.25 -33.30 -21.16
N LEU A 191 -3.14 -34.15 -21.68
CA LEU A 191 -4.41 -34.50 -21.04
C LEU A 191 -4.71 -36.01 -21.10
N ARG A 192 -5.06 -36.58 -19.95
CA ARG A 192 -5.65 -37.91 -19.81
C ARG A 192 -6.88 -37.80 -18.91
N ALA A 193 -8.07 -38.05 -19.44
CA ALA A 193 -9.32 -37.95 -18.70
C ALA A 193 -10.28 -39.11 -19.02
N GLY A 194 -11.22 -39.37 -18.12
CA GLY A 194 -12.26 -40.37 -18.32
C GLY A 194 -13.52 -40.04 -17.54
N LEU A 195 -14.67 -40.42 -18.11
CA LEU A 195 -15.98 -40.42 -17.47
C LEU A 195 -16.40 -41.87 -17.32
N TYR A 196 -16.70 -42.27 -16.09
CA TYR A 196 -17.09 -43.64 -15.77
C TYR A 196 -18.44 -43.64 -15.08
N SER A 197 -19.32 -44.51 -15.55
CA SER A 197 -20.66 -44.73 -15.04
C SER A 197 -20.67 -45.86 -14.01
N GLY A 198 -21.60 -45.83 -13.07
CA GLY A 198 -21.79 -46.93 -12.14
C GLY A 198 -23.06 -46.83 -11.30
N ASP A 199 -23.41 -47.95 -10.68
CA ASP A 199 -24.51 -48.03 -9.73
C ASP A 199 -24.05 -47.53 -8.35
N GLY A 200 -24.76 -46.55 -7.81
CA GLY A 200 -24.51 -45.97 -6.50
C GLY A 200 -25.29 -46.68 -5.39
N SER A 201 -24.96 -46.35 -4.14
CA SER A 201 -25.72 -46.83 -2.98
C SER A 201 -27.09 -46.14 -2.86
N MET A 202 -28.08 -46.84 -2.28
CA MET A 202 -29.42 -46.30 -1.97
C MET A 202 -30.28 -45.91 -3.20
N GLY A 203 -30.26 -46.72 -4.27
CA GLY A 203 -31.13 -46.52 -5.44
C GLY A 203 -30.74 -45.29 -6.27
N ARG A 204 -29.44 -45.11 -6.47
CA ARG A 204 -28.87 -43.97 -7.21
C ARG A 204 -27.94 -44.48 -8.28
N VAL A 205 -27.83 -43.75 -9.38
CA VAL A 205 -26.78 -43.92 -10.39
C VAL A 205 -25.76 -42.80 -10.23
N PHE A 206 -24.51 -43.04 -10.63
CA PHE A 206 -23.49 -42.00 -10.60
C PHE A 206 -22.63 -41.99 -11.85
N THR A 207 -21.99 -40.85 -12.05
CA THR A 207 -20.86 -40.71 -12.97
C THR A 207 -19.68 -40.11 -12.24
N ARG A 208 -18.48 -40.58 -12.57
CA ARG A 208 -17.22 -40.05 -12.04
C ARG A 208 -16.35 -39.57 -13.19
N TYR A 209 -16.09 -38.28 -13.22
CA TYR A 209 -15.12 -37.66 -14.11
C TYR A 209 -13.76 -37.57 -13.41
N LEU A 210 -12.76 -38.24 -13.97
CA LEU A 210 -11.36 -38.21 -13.56
C LEU A 210 -10.53 -37.54 -14.65
N GLY A 211 -9.58 -36.71 -14.25
CA GLY A 211 -8.69 -36.08 -15.21
C GLY A 211 -7.35 -35.70 -14.61
N THR A 212 -6.31 -35.96 -15.39
CA THR A 212 -4.96 -35.49 -15.16
C THR A 212 -4.52 -34.66 -16.35
N ARG A 213 -3.99 -33.47 -16.07
CA ARG A 213 -3.54 -32.53 -17.10
C ARG A 213 -2.18 -31.96 -16.75
N VAL A 214 -1.27 -31.96 -17.72
CA VAL A 214 0.09 -31.45 -17.58
C VAL A 214 0.25 -30.22 -18.46
N VAL A 215 0.72 -29.13 -17.87
CA VAL A 215 1.04 -27.88 -18.55
C VAL A 215 2.52 -27.62 -18.43
N SER A 216 3.23 -27.62 -19.57
CA SER A 216 4.68 -27.39 -19.62
C SER A 216 5.08 -26.03 -19.04
N SER A 217 6.30 -25.96 -18.49
CA SER A 217 6.90 -24.70 -18.03
C SER A 217 7.02 -23.71 -19.18
N PRO A 218 6.78 -22.41 -18.93
CA PRO A 218 7.27 -21.36 -19.82
C PRO A 218 8.81 -21.35 -19.87
N PRO A 219 9.41 -20.65 -20.85
CA PRO A 219 10.84 -20.34 -20.84
C PRO A 219 11.26 -19.66 -19.54
N ILE A 220 12.48 -19.91 -19.07
CA ILE A 220 12.98 -19.42 -17.77
C ILE A 220 12.99 -17.89 -17.70
N GLU A 221 13.10 -17.21 -18.84
CA GLU A 221 13.06 -15.75 -18.98
C GLU A 221 11.70 -15.16 -18.61
N LYS A 222 10.64 -15.99 -18.54
CA LYS A 222 9.31 -15.58 -18.06
C LYS A 222 9.15 -15.67 -16.55
N SER A 223 10.22 -15.98 -15.80
CA SER A 223 10.22 -16.06 -14.34
C SER A 223 10.02 -14.72 -13.65
N GLY A 224 10.48 -13.61 -14.25
CA GLY A 224 10.32 -12.26 -13.72
C GLY A 224 11.09 -12.01 -12.42
N ILE A 225 12.17 -12.75 -12.19
CA ILE A 225 13.11 -12.57 -11.08
C ILE A 225 14.53 -12.49 -11.66
N TRP A 226 15.43 -11.76 -11.01
CA TRP A 226 16.80 -11.57 -11.46
C TRP A 226 17.45 -12.89 -11.94
N PRO A 227 18.11 -12.92 -13.12
CA PRO A 227 18.39 -11.80 -14.04
C PRO A 227 17.32 -11.57 -15.12
N TYR A 228 16.13 -12.16 -14.97
CA TYR A 228 15.04 -12.13 -15.96
C TYR A 228 13.89 -11.20 -15.57
N GLU A 229 14.19 -10.17 -14.79
CA GLU A 229 13.26 -9.08 -14.51
C GLU A 229 13.04 -8.25 -15.78
N ASP A 230 11.83 -7.74 -15.97
CA ASP A 230 11.60 -6.76 -17.03
C ASP A 230 12.33 -5.47 -16.65
N GLU A 231 13.24 -4.99 -17.51
CA GLU A 231 13.87 -3.68 -17.33
C GLU A 231 12.84 -2.56 -17.46
N ASP A 232 12.86 -1.61 -16.52
CA ASP A 232 12.00 -0.43 -16.58
C ASP A 232 12.52 0.57 -17.61
N ASN A 233 12.11 0.35 -18.86
CA ASN A 233 12.46 1.19 -20.00
C ASN A 233 11.42 2.29 -20.29
N TYR A 234 10.49 2.55 -19.36
CA TYR A 234 9.41 3.51 -19.56
C TYR A 234 9.68 4.86 -18.87
N PHE A 235 10.12 5.84 -19.65
CA PHE A 235 10.40 7.19 -19.19
C PHE A 235 9.56 8.21 -19.96
N PRO A 236 8.40 8.62 -19.42
CA PRO A 236 7.52 9.54 -20.11
C PRO A 236 8.15 10.93 -20.25
N GLU A 237 7.59 11.71 -21.18
CA GLU A 237 8.01 13.09 -21.37
C GLU A 237 7.19 14.07 -20.52
N PHE A 238 7.89 15.05 -19.96
CA PHE A 238 7.34 16.15 -19.16
C PHE A 238 7.56 17.48 -19.89
N ILE A 239 6.66 18.42 -19.65
CA ILE A 239 6.77 19.82 -20.05
C ILE A 239 7.94 20.43 -19.29
N ILE A 240 8.94 20.91 -20.03
CA ILE A 240 10.16 21.54 -19.50
C ILE A 240 10.22 23.04 -19.78
N GLY A 241 9.24 23.57 -20.52
CA GLY A 241 9.16 24.98 -20.89
C GLY A 241 8.13 25.22 -21.99
N THR A 242 8.14 26.44 -22.50
CA THR A 242 7.28 26.91 -23.60
C THR A 242 8.17 27.56 -24.65
N ASN A 243 7.95 27.26 -25.93
CA ASN A 243 8.72 27.86 -27.02
C ASN A 243 8.20 29.27 -27.39
N ASP A 244 8.87 29.93 -28.35
CA ASP A 244 8.52 31.29 -28.79
C ASP A 244 7.12 31.39 -29.43
N ASP A 245 6.59 30.27 -29.94
CA ASP A 245 5.25 30.18 -30.53
C ASP A 245 4.16 29.94 -29.47
N GLY A 246 4.54 29.70 -28.21
CA GLY A 246 3.62 29.40 -27.11
C GLY A 246 3.30 27.91 -26.94
N ASP A 247 3.94 27.03 -27.69
CA ASP A 247 3.76 25.58 -27.57
C ASP A 247 4.62 24.98 -26.44
N GLU A 248 4.10 23.94 -25.80
CA GLU A 248 4.81 23.21 -24.75
C GLU A 248 6.02 22.45 -25.32
N VAL A 249 7.19 22.70 -24.74
CA VAL A 249 8.40 21.90 -25.00
C VAL A 249 8.43 20.73 -24.02
N ARG A 250 8.54 19.52 -24.55
CA ARG A 250 8.56 18.29 -23.76
C ARG A 250 9.85 17.52 -23.94
N TYR A 251 10.29 16.83 -22.89
CA TYR A 251 11.46 15.94 -22.95
C TYR A 251 11.34 14.78 -21.96
N THR A 252 12.00 13.67 -22.27
CA THR A 252 11.98 12.45 -21.44
C THR A 252 12.62 12.69 -20.07
N CYS A 253 12.11 12.03 -19.02
CA CYS A 253 12.77 11.99 -17.72
C CYS A 253 13.90 10.96 -17.61
N ASN A 254 14.22 10.20 -18.67
CA ASN A 254 15.26 9.17 -18.63
C ASN A 254 16.64 9.79 -18.30
N PRO A 255 17.27 9.48 -17.14
CA PRO A 255 18.56 10.03 -16.77
C PRO A 255 19.68 9.79 -17.80
N GLU A 256 19.63 8.67 -18.53
CA GLU A 256 20.62 8.33 -19.56
C GLU A 256 20.50 9.17 -20.84
N ALA A 257 19.35 9.81 -21.05
CA ALA A 257 19.07 10.67 -22.20
C ALA A 257 19.24 12.17 -21.89
N LEU A 258 19.58 12.53 -20.65
CA LEU A 258 19.73 13.90 -20.18
C LEU A 258 21.19 14.36 -20.20
N ALA A 259 21.40 15.67 -20.33
CA ALA A 259 22.71 16.26 -20.14
C ALA A 259 23.11 16.25 -18.65
N ASN A 260 24.40 16.19 -18.36
CA ASN A 260 24.90 16.31 -16.99
C ASN A 260 26.24 17.06 -16.91
N TYR A 261 26.67 17.38 -15.69
CA TYR A 261 27.96 18.02 -15.44
C TYR A 261 29.19 17.15 -15.77
N PHE A 262 28.99 15.89 -16.18
CA PHE A 262 30.05 14.95 -16.53
C PHE A 262 30.20 14.76 -18.05
N GLY A 263 29.46 15.52 -18.87
CA GLY A 263 29.59 15.55 -20.32
C GLY A 263 28.71 14.57 -21.09
N ALA A 264 27.74 13.92 -20.45
CA ALA A 264 26.73 13.15 -21.17
C ALA A 264 25.79 14.07 -21.95
N ASN A 265 25.36 13.65 -23.15
CA ASN A 265 24.32 14.27 -23.99
C ASN A 265 24.32 15.82 -23.99
N PRO A 266 25.40 16.49 -24.42
CA PRO A 266 25.57 17.94 -24.23
C PRO A 266 24.48 18.81 -24.89
N ASP A 267 23.80 18.29 -25.91
CA ASP A 267 22.73 19.00 -26.63
C ASP A 267 21.32 18.74 -26.04
N ALA A 268 21.21 17.87 -25.03
CA ALA A 268 19.94 17.54 -24.37
C ALA A 268 19.65 18.51 -23.19
N PRO A 269 18.38 18.61 -22.74
CA PRO A 269 18.05 19.22 -21.47
C PRO A 269 18.86 18.62 -20.31
N HIS A 270 19.24 19.47 -19.35
CA HIS A 270 20.06 19.07 -18.22
C HIS A 270 19.27 18.22 -17.22
N TYR A 271 19.95 17.30 -16.53
CA TYR A 271 19.38 16.50 -15.45
C TYR A 271 18.63 17.35 -14.42
N LEU A 272 19.22 18.49 -14.07
CA LEU A 272 18.69 19.47 -13.12
C LEU A 272 17.72 20.49 -13.76
N THR A 273 17.15 20.20 -14.92
CA THR A 273 16.06 21.01 -15.48
C THR A 273 14.86 20.97 -14.53
N PRO A 274 14.41 22.11 -13.96
CA PRO A 274 13.26 22.14 -13.07
C PRO A 274 11.96 21.90 -13.84
N VAL A 275 11.10 21.04 -13.30
CA VAL A 275 9.80 20.68 -13.85
C VAL A 275 8.73 21.01 -12.81
N PHE A 276 7.63 21.63 -13.26
CA PHE A 276 6.62 22.21 -12.38
C PHE A 276 5.34 21.36 -12.38
N PHE A 277 4.73 21.28 -11.20
CA PHE A 277 3.53 20.50 -10.96
C PHE A 277 2.54 21.31 -10.13
N ARG A 278 1.25 21.15 -10.46
CA ARG A 278 0.17 21.56 -9.57
C ARG A 278 0.31 20.87 -8.21
N ARG A 279 0.08 21.59 -7.11
CA ARG A 279 0.31 21.08 -5.74
C ARG A 279 -0.53 19.86 -5.37
N GLU A 280 -1.66 19.68 -6.04
CA GLU A 280 -2.52 18.51 -5.91
C GLU A 280 -1.82 17.18 -6.23
N VAL A 281 -0.65 17.21 -6.90
CA VAL A 281 0.22 16.03 -7.03
C VAL A 281 0.60 15.43 -5.66
N LEU A 282 0.60 16.22 -4.59
CA LEU A 282 0.91 15.73 -3.25
C LEU A 282 -0.30 15.15 -2.50
N GLN A 283 -1.52 15.34 -3.00
CA GLN A 283 -2.75 14.95 -2.30
C GLN A 283 -2.75 13.47 -1.92
N LYS A 284 -2.44 12.59 -2.88
CA LYS A 284 -2.37 11.14 -2.69
C LYS A 284 -1.45 10.75 -1.52
N TYR A 285 -0.31 11.43 -1.40
CA TYR A 285 0.70 11.12 -0.40
C TYR A 285 0.30 11.60 0.99
N TYR A 286 -0.36 12.75 1.09
CA TYR A 286 -0.92 13.20 2.37
C TYR A 286 -2.11 12.37 2.85
N ASP A 287 -2.90 11.80 1.94
CA ASP A 287 -4.09 11.03 2.30
C ASP A 287 -3.76 9.63 2.84
N LYS A 288 -2.51 9.17 2.68
CA LYS A 288 -2.01 7.87 3.17
C LYS A 288 -0.71 8.02 3.98
N PRO A 289 -0.75 8.70 5.15
CA PRO A 289 0.44 8.97 5.96
C PRO A 289 1.07 7.70 6.57
N GLU A 290 0.36 6.57 6.58
CA GLU A 290 0.89 5.26 6.97
C GLU A 290 1.91 4.68 5.98
N LEU A 291 1.90 5.18 4.74
CA LEU A 291 2.74 4.68 3.65
C LEU A 291 3.72 5.73 3.14
N TYR A 292 3.25 6.96 2.96
CA TYR A 292 4.05 8.04 2.40
C TYR A 292 4.46 9.03 3.46
N GLU A 293 5.56 9.73 3.23
CA GLU A 293 6.02 10.87 4.02
C GLU A 293 6.30 12.06 3.11
N VAL A 294 5.64 13.19 3.40
CA VAL A 294 5.92 14.49 2.76
C VAL A 294 6.56 15.39 3.81
N SER A 295 7.83 15.67 3.64
CA SER A 295 8.64 16.52 4.52
C SER A 295 9.18 17.71 3.76
N ASP A 296 9.92 18.59 4.44
CA ASP A 296 10.60 19.68 3.78
C ASP A 296 11.66 19.13 2.81
N GLY A 297 11.45 19.39 1.52
CA GLY A 297 12.40 19.03 0.49
C GLY A 297 12.30 17.59 -0.01
N ARG A 298 11.48 16.72 0.59
CA ARG A 298 11.53 15.27 0.35
C ARG A 298 10.16 14.61 0.38
N LEU A 299 9.89 13.79 -0.62
CA LEU A 299 8.80 12.81 -0.67
C LEU A 299 9.37 11.40 -0.55
N ARG A 300 8.72 10.53 0.22
CA ARG A 300 9.14 9.14 0.39
C ARG A 300 7.95 8.20 0.44
N CYS A 301 8.13 6.98 -0.09
CA CYS A 301 7.21 5.86 0.09
C CYS A 301 7.91 4.76 0.88
N ALA A 302 7.59 4.65 2.18
CA ALA A 302 8.24 3.74 3.13
C ALA A 302 9.76 3.67 2.87
N SER A 303 10.35 2.49 2.69
CA SER A 303 11.75 2.34 2.25
C SER A 303 11.89 1.97 0.78
N LEU A 304 10.81 2.05 -0.02
CA LEU A 304 10.80 1.63 -1.42
C LEU A 304 11.50 2.65 -2.31
N TRP A 305 11.14 3.92 -2.15
CA TRP A 305 11.75 5.03 -2.90
C TRP A 305 11.60 6.35 -2.17
N GLY A 306 12.38 7.34 -2.59
CA GLY A 306 12.20 8.72 -2.15
C GLY A 306 12.84 9.68 -3.12
N MET A 307 12.15 10.79 -3.37
CA MET A 307 12.49 11.80 -4.35
C MET A 307 12.65 13.15 -3.66
N GLN A 308 13.64 13.93 -4.09
CA GLN A 308 13.75 15.33 -3.67
C GLN A 308 12.66 16.14 -4.38
N ILE A 309 11.99 16.98 -3.62
CA ILE A 309 10.95 17.88 -4.12
C ILE A 309 11.20 19.27 -3.59
N ASP A 310 10.74 20.28 -4.30
CA ASP A 310 10.58 21.60 -3.76
C ASP A 310 9.09 21.86 -3.51
N ASN A 311 8.73 21.89 -2.24
CA ASN A 311 7.40 22.19 -1.73
C ASN A 311 7.36 23.51 -0.94
N ASN A 312 8.28 24.43 -1.23
CA ASN A 312 8.36 25.72 -0.53
C ASN A 312 7.52 26.83 -1.18
N THR A 313 7.10 26.65 -2.44
CA THR A 313 6.29 27.63 -3.17
C THR A 313 4.79 27.39 -2.95
N GLU A 314 3.99 28.46 -2.91
CA GLU A 314 2.53 28.37 -2.71
C GLU A 314 1.76 27.85 -3.93
N ASP A 315 2.33 28.02 -5.13
CA ASP A 315 1.64 27.75 -6.39
C ASP A 315 1.98 26.36 -6.97
N TYR A 316 3.22 25.90 -6.77
CA TYR A 316 3.75 24.73 -7.46
C TYR A 316 4.52 23.80 -6.53
N VAL A 317 4.73 22.58 -7.00
CA VAL A 317 5.78 21.67 -6.56
C VAL A 317 6.79 21.56 -7.69
N VAL A 318 8.08 21.68 -7.38
CA VAL A 318 9.15 21.60 -8.38
C VAL A 318 10.00 20.36 -8.14
N VAL A 319 10.37 19.67 -9.22
CA VAL A 319 11.26 18.50 -9.19
C VAL A 319 12.24 18.61 -10.34
N PHE A 320 13.47 18.12 -10.17
CA PHE A 320 14.40 18.01 -11.29
C PHE A 320 14.00 16.86 -12.22
N LEU A 321 14.05 17.11 -13.52
CA LEU A 321 13.61 16.16 -14.55
C LEU A 321 14.26 14.77 -14.40
N GLY A 322 15.56 14.73 -14.10
CA GLY A 322 16.27 13.47 -13.90
C GLY A 322 15.87 12.71 -12.63
N ASP A 323 15.47 13.42 -11.56
CA ASP A 323 15.02 12.77 -10.32
C ASP A 323 13.68 12.04 -10.52
N LEU A 324 12.78 12.55 -11.39
CA LEU A 324 11.55 11.85 -11.79
C LEU A 324 11.85 10.49 -12.43
N GLY A 325 12.86 10.43 -13.30
CA GLY A 325 13.27 9.19 -13.94
C GLY A 325 13.95 8.24 -12.97
N ARG A 326 14.93 8.75 -12.22
CA ARG A 326 15.76 7.95 -11.32
C ARG A 326 15.01 7.39 -10.12
N ASP A 327 14.18 8.21 -9.47
CA ASP A 327 13.67 7.93 -8.12
C ASP A 327 12.25 7.38 -8.10
N LEU A 328 11.42 7.64 -9.13
CA LEU A 328 10.03 7.19 -9.15
C LEU A 328 9.86 5.90 -9.94
N PRO A 329 9.06 4.94 -9.45
CA PRO A 329 8.64 3.79 -10.25
C PRO A 329 7.69 4.23 -11.36
N ARG A 330 7.55 3.39 -12.38
CA ARG A 330 6.75 3.63 -13.60
C ARG A 330 5.37 4.25 -13.34
N GLN A 331 4.59 3.68 -12.41
CA GLN A 331 3.24 4.14 -12.13
C GLN A 331 3.20 5.54 -11.49
N GLU A 332 4.21 5.86 -10.67
CA GLU A 332 4.33 7.20 -10.08
C GLU A 332 4.75 8.22 -11.14
N ARG A 333 5.61 7.88 -12.10
CA ARG A 333 5.95 8.80 -13.21
C ARG A 333 4.70 9.22 -14.00
N ASP A 334 3.81 8.28 -14.30
CA ASP A 334 2.53 8.57 -14.98
C ASP A 334 1.59 9.42 -14.11
N TYR A 335 1.54 9.16 -12.80
CA TYR A 335 0.77 9.97 -11.86
C TYR A 335 1.26 11.42 -11.86
N TRP A 336 2.58 11.65 -11.67
CA TRP A 336 3.19 12.98 -11.69
C TRP A 336 2.95 13.69 -13.03
N ARG A 337 3.07 12.98 -14.15
CA ARG A 337 2.83 13.53 -15.49
C ARG A 337 1.45 14.17 -15.64
N SER A 338 0.42 13.66 -14.95
CA SER A 338 -0.94 14.20 -15.00
C SER A 338 -1.11 15.56 -14.31
N PHE A 339 -0.16 15.94 -13.44
CA PHE A 339 -0.14 17.23 -12.74
C PHE A 339 0.91 18.20 -13.27
N ASN A 340 1.72 17.77 -14.24
CA ASN A 340 2.75 18.59 -14.84
C ASN A 340 2.12 19.76 -15.61
N VAL A 341 2.69 20.95 -15.40
CA VAL A 341 2.29 22.21 -16.02
C VAL A 341 3.53 22.91 -16.59
N PRO A 342 3.35 23.82 -17.55
CA PRO A 342 4.44 24.67 -18.01
C PRO A 342 5.09 25.41 -16.84
N ALA A 343 6.39 25.69 -16.98
CA ALA A 343 7.10 26.49 -16.00
C ALA A 343 6.48 27.90 -15.92
N ASP A 344 5.99 28.25 -14.73
CA ASP A 344 5.35 29.55 -14.45
C ASP A 344 6.01 30.25 -13.26
N GLY A 345 7.30 29.99 -13.06
CA GLY A 345 8.06 30.55 -11.94
C GLY A 345 9.49 30.04 -11.87
N ASN A 346 10.17 30.40 -10.79
CA ASN A 346 11.49 29.87 -10.46
C ASN A 346 11.36 28.87 -9.31
N PRO A 347 12.26 27.88 -9.21
CA PRO A 347 12.38 27.09 -8.00
C PRO A 347 12.65 27.99 -6.78
N SER A 348 12.31 27.52 -5.59
CA SER A 348 12.54 28.27 -4.36
C SER A 348 14.02 28.53 -4.12
N GLU A 349 14.32 29.63 -3.44
CA GLU A 349 15.68 29.92 -2.98
C GLU A 349 16.23 28.76 -2.13
N THR A 350 15.39 28.13 -1.31
CA THR A 350 15.73 26.97 -0.50
C THR A 350 16.22 25.81 -1.36
N LEU A 351 15.51 25.46 -2.45
CA LEU A 351 15.97 24.43 -3.39
C LEU A 351 17.31 24.83 -4.01
N ILE A 352 17.44 26.05 -4.52
CA ILE A 352 18.66 26.50 -5.18
C ILE A 352 19.87 26.43 -4.25
N ARG A 353 19.73 26.89 -3.00
CA ARG A 353 20.79 26.86 -1.99
C ARG A 353 21.21 25.45 -1.61
N ARG A 354 20.25 24.53 -1.48
CA ARG A 354 20.52 23.12 -1.18
C ARG A 354 21.15 22.39 -2.37
N ALA A 355 20.57 22.51 -3.55
CA ALA A 355 20.93 21.73 -4.74
C ALA A 355 22.23 22.20 -5.41
N PHE A 356 22.48 23.51 -5.47
CA PHE A 356 23.64 24.06 -6.21
C PHE A 356 24.75 24.59 -5.31
N PHE A 357 24.43 25.05 -4.10
CA PHE A 357 25.43 25.63 -3.18
C PHE A 357 25.76 24.75 -1.97
N ALA A 358 25.12 23.58 -1.83
CA ALA A 358 25.30 22.66 -0.70
C ALA A 358 25.12 23.34 0.67
N GLN A 359 24.23 24.32 0.77
CA GLN A 359 23.97 25.06 2.00
C GLN A 359 22.79 24.45 2.77
N PHE A 360 22.92 24.42 4.09
CA PHE A 360 21.75 24.29 4.96
C PHE A 360 20.90 25.56 4.80
N ALA A 361 19.64 25.38 4.41
CA ALA A 361 18.66 26.43 4.26
C ALA A 361 17.36 25.93 4.89
N GLU A 362 16.66 26.79 5.64
CA GLU A 362 15.34 26.50 6.21
C GLU A 362 14.25 26.51 5.12
N PRO A 363 13.11 25.83 5.34
CA PRO A 363 11.96 25.99 4.46
C PRO A 363 11.40 27.41 4.56
N THR A 364 10.77 27.88 3.49
CA THR A 364 10.05 29.16 3.47
C THR A 364 8.54 28.99 3.56
N ALA A 365 8.00 27.80 3.24
CA ALA A 365 6.56 27.56 3.34
C ALA A 365 6.09 27.53 4.80
N GLU A 366 4.97 28.20 5.07
CA GLU A 366 4.47 28.41 6.44
C GLU A 366 4.07 27.10 7.12
N ASP A 367 3.56 26.12 6.37
CA ASP A 367 3.18 24.83 6.92
C ASP A 367 4.36 23.96 7.33
N LEU A 368 5.44 23.97 6.54
CA LEU A 368 6.71 23.32 6.89
C LEU A 368 7.33 23.94 8.14
N LEU A 369 7.35 25.28 8.21
CA LEU A 369 7.87 26.03 9.36
C LEU A 369 7.05 25.77 10.64
N VAL A 370 5.72 25.77 10.55
CA VAL A 370 4.86 25.46 11.70
C VAL A 370 5.07 24.02 12.15
N ARG A 371 5.16 23.05 11.23
CA ARG A 371 5.40 21.65 11.57
C ARG A 371 6.72 21.46 12.31
N SER A 372 7.82 21.99 11.78
CA SER A 372 9.14 21.86 12.41
C SER A 372 9.17 22.55 13.78
N SER A 373 8.59 23.74 13.87
CA SER A 373 8.53 24.52 15.11
C SER A 373 7.64 23.86 16.17
N TYR A 374 6.54 23.21 15.79
CA TYR A 374 5.67 22.48 16.70
C TYR A 374 6.43 21.35 17.41
N VAL A 375 7.23 20.58 16.66
CA VAL A 375 8.05 19.49 17.22
C VAL A 375 9.15 20.04 18.11
N THR A 376 9.88 21.05 17.64
CA THR A 376 11.00 21.66 18.39
C THR A 376 10.52 22.30 19.69
N PHE A 377 9.42 23.05 19.65
CA PHE A 377 8.78 23.64 20.83
C PHE A 377 8.34 22.55 21.82
N GLY A 378 7.61 21.54 21.35
CA GLY A 378 7.11 20.47 22.22
C GLY A 378 8.22 19.73 22.95
N ARG A 379 9.34 19.46 22.25
CA ARG A 379 10.54 18.85 22.83
C ARG A 379 11.16 19.76 23.89
N ALA A 380 11.47 21.00 23.53
CA ALA A 380 12.09 21.97 24.45
C ALA A 380 11.23 22.22 25.69
N TRP A 381 9.91 22.28 25.52
CA TRP A 381 8.97 22.41 26.62
C TRP A 381 9.01 21.21 27.57
N ASN A 382 8.95 19.98 27.03
CA ASN A 382 8.98 18.77 27.83
C ASN A 382 10.29 18.64 28.61
N GLU A 383 11.42 18.91 27.96
CA GLU A 383 12.74 18.93 28.59
C GLU A 383 12.79 19.93 29.77
N ARG A 384 12.09 21.07 29.65
CA ARG A 384 12.11 22.13 30.66
C ARG A 384 11.17 21.91 31.85
N TYR A 385 9.96 21.42 31.60
CA TYR A 385 8.91 21.32 32.63
C TYR A 385 8.55 19.88 33.01
N GLY A 386 9.02 18.86 32.28
CA GLY A 386 8.76 17.45 32.55
C GLY A 386 7.36 16.97 32.13
N TRP A 387 6.63 17.74 31.33
CA TRP A 387 5.33 17.38 30.80
C TRP A 387 5.09 18.03 29.43
N ASP A 388 4.22 17.45 28.60
CA ASP A 388 3.97 17.96 27.24
C ASP A 388 2.95 19.10 27.20
N PHE A 389 3.31 20.27 26.62
CA PHE A 389 2.40 21.42 26.44
C PHE A 389 1.16 21.02 25.62
N PHE A 390 1.43 20.43 24.46
CA PHE A 390 0.44 19.72 23.65
C PHE A 390 0.56 18.23 23.92
N ARG A 391 -0.55 17.58 24.28
CA ARG A 391 -0.63 16.13 24.46
C ARG A 391 -0.17 15.42 23.20
N LYS A 392 0.57 14.33 23.38
CA LYS A 392 0.93 13.45 22.27
C LYS A 392 -0.33 12.91 21.60
N PRO A 393 -0.38 12.85 20.26
CA PRO A 393 -1.50 12.24 19.56
C PRO A 393 -1.63 10.77 19.94
N GLU A 394 -2.88 10.28 19.97
CA GLU A 394 -3.16 8.85 20.09
C GLU A 394 -2.75 8.12 18.80
N GLU A 395 -2.71 6.78 18.82
CA GLU A 395 -2.30 5.97 17.65
C GLU A 395 -3.13 6.32 16.40
N ALA A 396 -4.43 6.56 16.56
CA ALA A 396 -5.34 6.97 15.49
C ALA A 396 -4.98 8.34 14.85
N ASP A 397 -4.21 9.17 15.55
CA ASP A 397 -3.82 10.52 15.13
C ASP A 397 -2.31 10.64 14.84
N ALA A 398 -1.56 9.54 14.79
CA ALA A 398 -0.10 9.56 14.62
C ALA A 398 0.38 10.30 13.35
N GLY A 399 -0.39 10.25 12.27
CA GLY A 399 -0.11 10.94 11.00
C GLY A 399 -0.63 12.39 10.92
N LEU A 400 -1.21 12.93 11.99
CA LEU A 400 -1.96 14.19 11.94
C LEU A 400 -1.06 15.40 11.68
N LEU A 401 0.11 15.48 12.32
CA LEU A 401 1.09 16.54 12.07
C LEU A 401 1.66 16.48 10.64
N GLN A 402 1.90 15.28 10.13
CA GLN A 402 2.40 15.09 8.78
C GLN A 402 1.40 15.60 7.72
N ARG A 403 0.11 15.48 8.01
CA ARG A 403 -0.98 15.96 7.16
C ARG A 403 -1.23 17.45 7.25
N LEU A 404 -0.68 18.14 8.26
CA LEU A 404 -0.83 19.58 8.41
C LEU A 404 -0.14 20.28 7.24
N ARG A 405 -0.93 21.00 6.44
CA ARG A 405 -0.49 21.70 5.23
C ARG A 405 -1.38 22.90 4.93
N LEU A 406 -0.85 23.82 4.11
CA LEU A 406 -1.68 24.76 3.37
C LEU A 406 -2.57 24.01 2.36
N PRO A 407 -3.79 24.50 2.06
CA PRO A 407 -4.66 23.87 1.08
C PRO A 407 -3.94 23.65 -0.26
N LEU A 408 -4.05 22.45 -0.83
CA LEU A 408 -3.44 22.16 -2.13
C LEU A 408 -4.24 22.74 -3.31
N ASN A 409 -5.48 23.14 -3.07
CA ASN A 409 -6.39 23.77 -4.02
C ASN A 409 -7.47 24.57 -3.29
N GLU A 410 -8.31 25.28 -4.06
CA GLU A 410 -9.40 26.13 -3.55
C GLU A 410 -10.67 25.35 -3.13
N SER A 411 -10.59 24.02 -3.00
CA SER A 411 -11.75 23.25 -2.55
C SER A 411 -12.07 23.52 -1.08
N GLN A 412 -13.36 23.50 -0.78
CA GLN A 412 -13.83 23.57 0.60
C GLN A 412 -13.27 22.42 1.46
N ALA A 413 -13.11 21.23 0.87
CA ALA A 413 -12.63 20.06 1.58
C ALA A 413 -11.20 20.26 2.11
N GLU A 414 -10.31 20.84 1.29
CA GLU A 414 -8.95 21.18 1.73
C GLU A 414 -8.98 22.25 2.83
N PHE A 415 -9.78 23.32 2.67
CA PHE A 415 -9.97 24.34 3.70
C PHE A 415 -10.41 23.72 5.04
N GLU A 416 -11.49 22.93 5.04
CA GLU A 416 -12.02 22.29 6.25
C GLU A 416 -11.04 21.29 6.87
N SER A 417 -10.27 20.58 6.04
CA SER A 417 -9.24 19.65 6.47
C SER A 417 -8.12 20.36 7.23
N SER A 418 -7.57 21.46 6.68
CA SER A 418 -6.53 22.26 7.34
C SER A 418 -7.04 22.84 8.67
N ILE A 419 -8.24 23.45 8.69
CA ILE A 419 -8.83 23.97 9.94
C ILE A 419 -8.97 22.86 10.98
N ARG A 420 -9.50 21.69 10.59
CA ARG A 420 -9.68 20.54 11.50
C ARG A 420 -8.36 20.10 12.11
N ILE A 421 -7.34 19.87 11.29
CA ILE A 421 -6.03 19.39 11.74
C ILE A 421 -5.38 20.42 12.67
N MET A 422 -5.43 21.71 12.32
CA MET A 422 -4.92 22.78 13.19
C MET A 422 -5.65 22.81 14.54
N THR A 423 -6.98 22.69 14.57
CA THR A 423 -7.72 22.64 15.84
C THR A 423 -7.30 21.44 16.69
N GLN A 424 -7.15 20.27 16.07
CA GLN A 424 -6.72 19.07 16.79
C GLN A 424 -5.33 19.26 17.42
N LEU A 425 -4.39 19.89 16.71
CA LEU A 425 -3.00 20.11 17.18
C LEU A 425 -2.83 21.25 18.19
N PHE A 426 -3.57 22.35 18.05
CA PHE A 426 -3.33 23.57 18.82
C PHE A 426 -4.38 23.83 19.90
N VAL A 427 -5.59 23.29 19.76
CA VAL A 427 -6.69 23.50 20.70
C VAL A 427 -6.99 22.22 21.47
N ASP A 428 -7.33 21.14 20.76
CA ASP A 428 -7.73 19.90 21.42
C ASP A 428 -6.55 19.23 22.11
N ALA A 429 -5.34 19.37 21.57
CA ALA A 429 -4.13 18.84 22.19
C ALA A 429 -3.67 19.62 23.44
N ILE A 430 -4.23 20.79 23.77
CA ILE A 430 -3.83 21.53 25.00
C ILE A 430 -3.91 20.60 26.21
N ASN A 431 -2.82 20.52 26.98
CA ASN A 431 -2.76 19.67 28.16
C ASN A 431 -3.46 20.31 29.36
N GLU A 432 -4.80 20.37 29.32
CA GLU A 432 -5.62 21.05 30.32
C GLU A 432 -5.33 20.60 31.76
N LYS A 433 -5.00 19.31 31.94
CA LYS A 433 -4.67 18.75 33.26
C LYS A 433 -3.41 19.40 33.84
N GLN A 434 -2.37 19.53 33.03
CA GLN A 434 -1.10 20.13 33.47
C GLN A 434 -1.21 21.65 33.59
N VAL A 435 -1.93 22.31 32.68
CA VAL A 435 -2.23 23.75 32.78
C VAL A 435 -2.99 24.06 34.08
N GLN A 436 -4.00 23.26 34.43
CA GLN A 436 -4.73 23.43 35.70
C GLN A 436 -3.84 23.24 36.92
N ALA A 437 -2.82 22.39 36.85
CA ALA A 437 -1.87 22.18 37.95
C ALA A 437 -0.98 23.41 38.21
N GLN A 438 -0.86 24.34 37.25
CA GLN A 438 -0.15 25.62 37.40
C GLN A 438 -1.02 26.73 37.99
N LEU A 439 -2.31 26.48 38.23
CA LEU A 439 -3.27 27.46 38.73
C LEU A 439 -3.69 27.11 40.17
N SER A 440 -3.74 28.11 41.04
CA SER A 440 -4.19 27.94 42.44
C SER A 440 -5.64 27.51 42.57
N ASP A 441 -6.49 28.02 41.67
CA ASP A 441 -7.94 27.89 41.77
C ASP A 441 -8.54 27.17 40.56
N LYS A 442 -9.61 26.42 40.81
CA LYS A 442 -10.40 25.75 39.78
C LYS A 442 -11.70 26.51 39.55
N ILE A 443 -11.94 26.92 38.31
CA ILE A 443 -13.20 27.54 37.89
C ILE A 443 -14.10 26.45 37.28
N ASP A 444 -15.35 26.38 37.74
CA ASP A 444 -16.29 25.39 37.24
C ASP A 444 -16.64 25.63 35.76
N ASN A 445 -16.72 24.54 34.99
CA ASN A 445 -16.98 24.54 33.53
C ASN A 445 -15.99 25.34 32.66
N GLU A 446 -14.81 25.71 33.19
CA GLU A 446 -13.77 26.40 32.42
C GLU A 446 -13.19 25.47 31.33
N LYS A 447 -13.16 25.95 30.08
CA LYS A 447 -12.62 25.22 28.92
C LYS A 447 -11.12 25.45 28.76
N GLY A 448 -10.43 24.57 28.00
CA GLY A 448 -8.98 24.59 27.82
C GLY A 448 -8.36 25.93 27.40
N ILE A 449 -8.92 26.60 26.39
CA ILE A 449 -8.41 27.92 25.95
C ILE A 449 -8.49 28.96 27.09
N SER A 450 -9.59 28.99 27.84
CA SER A 450 -9.75 29.93 28.95
C SER A 450 -8.80 29.62 30.12
N LYS A 451 -8.58 28.34 30.43
CA LYS A 451 -7.57 27.92 31.42
C LYS A 451 -6.17 28.37 31.00
N LEU A 452 -5.82 28.15 29.73
CA LEU A 452 -4.54 28.55 29.18
C LEU A 452 -4.36 30.07 29.27
N GLU A 453 -5.38 30.86 28.92
CA GLU A 453 -5.35 32.32 29.04
C GLU A 453 -5.04 32.76 30.47
N ARG A 454 -5.76 32.20 31.45
CA ARG A 454 -5.60 32.55 32.86
C ARG A 454 -4.18 32.27 33.33
N TRP A 455 -3.64 31.10 32.98
CA TRP A 455 -2.29 30.73 33.36
C TRP A 455 -1.24 31.61 32.67
N LEU A 456 -1.30 31.77 31.35
CA LEU A 456 -0.33 32.60 30.61
C LEU A 456 -0.30 34.05 31.13
N LYS A 457 -1.46 34.63 31.46
CA LYS A 457 -1.54 35.97 32.08
C LYS A 457 -0.92 35.99 33.48
N SER A 458 -1.19 34.99 34.31
CA SER A 458 -0.61 34.90 35.66
C SER A 458 0.91 34.66 35.63
N ALA A 459 1.41 33.99 34.61
CA ALA A 459 2.82 33.71 34.39
C ALA A 459 3.58 34.86 33.72
N GLY A 460 2.90 35.98 33.40
CA GLY A 460 3.54 37.16 32.80
C GLY A 460 3.93 36.99 31.33
N TYR A 461 3.33 36.04 30.61
CA TYR A 461 3.61 35.84 29.18
C TYR A 461 3.10 37.03 28.35
N ALA A 462 4.03 37.78 27.74
CA ALA A 462 3.76 39.06 27.08
C ALA A 462 2.77 38.96 25.90
N HIS A 463 2.68 37.81 25.24
CA HIS A 463 1.84 37.62 24.05
C HIS A 463 0.56 36.82 24.33
N ALA A 464 0.16 36.66 25.60
CA ALA A 464 -1.01 35.89 25.97
C ALA A 464 -2.28 36.29 25.21
N GLU A 465 -2.55 37.60 25.04
CA GLU A 465 -3.74 38.06 24.32
C GLU A 465 -3.74 37.69 22.83
N ARG A 466 -2.61 37.87 22.15
CA ARG A 466 -2.42 37.53 20.73
C ARG A 466 -2.68 36.04 20.49
N ASP A 467 -2.05 35.19 21.31
CA ASP A 467 -2.07 33.74 21.11
C ASP A 467 -3.41 33.12 21.49
N ILE A 468 -4.05 33.63 22.54
CA ILE A 468 -5.41 33.23 22.91
C ILE A 468 -6.42 33.68 21.85
N GLN A 469 -6.23 34.85 21.24
CA GLN A 469 -7.10 35.29 20.13
C GLN A 469 -6.96 34.37 18.92
N PHE A 470 -5.76 33.92 18.58
CA PHE A 470 -5.54 32.90 17.55
C PHE A 470 -6.32 31.60 17.85
N LEU A 471 -6.17 31.04 19.04
CA LEU A 471 -6.87 29.80 19.43
C LEU A 471 -8.40 29.96 19.39
N ARG A 472 -8.91 31.12 19.84
CA ARG A 472 -10.34 31.44 19.78
C ARG A 472 -10.84 31.57 18.35
N ASN A 473 -10.08 32.25 17.49
CA ASN A 473 -10.41 32.37 16.07
C ASN A 473 -10.47 31.00 15.40
N LEU A 474 -9.45 30.16 15.63
CA LEU A 474 -9.39 28.79 15.10
C LEU A 474 -10.60 27.96 15.56
N GLN A 475 -10.93 28.00 16.85
CA GLN A 475 -12.09 27.29 17.40
C GLN A 475 -13.43 27.82 16.86
N GLU A 476 -13.56 29.14 16.69
CA GLU A 476 -14.76 29.74 16.11
C GLU A 476 -14.94 29.29 14.66
N VAL A 477 -13.87 29.30 13.85
CA VAL A 477 -13.89 28.83 12.47
C VAL A 477 -14.29 27.34 12.42
N ARG A 478 -13.65 26.49 13.25
CA ARG A 478 -13.96 25.06 13.32
C ARG A 478 -15.43 24.79 13.61
N SER A 479 -16.00 25.48 14.61
CA SER A 479 -17.38 25.26 15.06
C SER A 479 -18.43 25.56 13.98
N LYS A 480 -18.16 26.52 13.09
CA LYS A 480 -19.09 26.96 12.05
C LYS A 480 -18.78 26.37 10.67
N ALA A 481 -17.54 25.96 10.40
CA ALA A 481 -17.14 25.33 9.14
C ALA A 481 -17.77 23.94 8.94
N THR A 482 -18.06 23.20 10.02
CA THR A 482 -18.70 21.88 9.95
C THR A 482 -20.22 21.90 9.82
N ALA A 483 -20.85 23.08 9.76
CA ALA A 483 -22.31 23.17 9.65
C ALA A 483 -22.77 22.87 8.20
N HIS A 484 -23.62 21.85 8.01
CA HIS A 484 -24.09 21.36 6.70
C HIS A 484 -24.76 22.41 5.80
N ARG A 485 -25.16 23.57 6.34
CA ARG A 485 -25.72 24.68 5.56
C ARG A 485 -24.87 25.92 5.81
N LYS A 486 -24.02 26.27 4.83
CA LYS A 486 -23.25 27.52 4.85
C LYS A 486 -24.23 28.71 4.86
N SER A 487 -24.48 29.24 6.04
CA SER A 487 -25.45 30.30 6.29
C SER A 487 -24.79 31.68 6.13
N ARG A 488 -25.60 32.75 6.17
CA ARG A 488 -25.08 34.12 6.33
C ARG A 488 -24.15 34.26 7.55
N GLU A 489 -24.28 33.41 8.56
CA GLU A 489 -23.45 33.44 9.76
C GLU A 489 -22.05 32.87 9.53
N TYR A 490 -21.90 31.92 8.59
CA TYR A 490 -20.61 31.40 8.16
C TYR A 490 -19.76 32.49 7.50
N GLU A 491 -20.32 33.21 6.53
CA GLU A 491 -19.63 34.32 5.86
C GLU A 491 -19.30 35.47 6.82
N LYS A 492 -20.23 35.83 7.72
CA LYS A 492 -19.96 36.83 8.75
C LYS A 492 -18.80 36.43 9.65
N MET A 493 -18.67 35.15 9.99
CA MET A 493 -17.54 34.66 10.78
C MET A 493 -16.24 34.73 9.98
N LEU A 494 -16.22 34.26 8.73
CA LEU A 494 -15.03 34.33 7.91
C LEU A 494 -14.54 35.77 7.75
N THR A 495 -15.46 36.72 7.50
CA THR A 495 -15.11 38.13 7.43
C THR A 495 -14.63 38.71 8.76
N LYS A 496 -15.18 38.26 9.90
CA LYS A 496 -14.71 38.66 11.23
C LYS A 496 -13.26 38.20 11.48
N VAL A 497 -12.91 36.98 11.06
CA VAL A 497 -11.60 36.37 11.38
C VAL A 497 -10.53 36.71 10.34
N PHE A 498 -10.89 36.73 9.05
CA PHE A 498 -9.97 36.83 7.92
C PHE A 498 -10.16 38.08 7.06
N GLY A 499 -11.16 38.93 7.35
CA GLY A 499 -11.54 40.02 6.46
C GLY A 499 -12.03 39.49 5.11
N ASP A 500 -11.49 40.03 4.02
CA ASP A 500 -11.87 39.63 2.65
C ASP A 500 -11.13 38.38 2.15
N LEU A 501 -10.17 37.87 2.91
CA LEU A 501 -9.39 36.69 2.53
C LEU A 501 -10.24 35.41 2.59
N ARG A 502 -10.02 34.49 1.65
CA ARG A 502 -10.68 33.18 1.54
C ARG A 502 -9.68 32.11 1.10
N GLY A 503 -10.10 30.85 1.13
CA GLY A 503 -9.30 29.74 0.60
C GLY A 503 -7.93 29.61 1.25
N LEU A 504 -6.90 29.41 0.42
CA LEU A 504 -5.50 29.30 0.84
C LEU A 504 -5.05 30.53 1.65
N ALA A 505 -5.35 31.74 1.18
CA ALA A 505 -4.93 32.98 1.84
C ALA A 505 -5.48 33.12 3.27
N ALA A 506 -6.74 32.69 3.50
CA ALA A 506 -7.32 32.69 4.83
C ALA A 506 -6.65 31.66 5.76
N VAL A 507 -6.36 30.46 5.26
CA VAL A 507 -5.66 29.43 6.05
C VAL A 507 -4.23 29.88 6.38
N LYS A 508 -3.55 30.52 5.43
CA LYS A 508 -2.21 31.08 5.63
C LYS A 508 -2.14 32.05 6.83
N VAL A 509 -3.17 32.88 7.05
CA VAL A 509 -3.26 33.75 8.24
C VAL A 509 -3.20 32.95 9.55
N LEU A 510 -3.83 31.77 9.59
CA LEU A 510 -3.77 30.90 10.77
C LEU A 510 -2.39 30.29 10.95
N PHE A 511 -1.72 29.87 9.88
CA PHE A 511 -0.35 29.34 9.97
C PHE A 511 0.62 30.40 10.46
N VAL A 512 0.54 31.63 9.95
CA VAL A 512 1.33 32.77 10.46
C VAL A 512 1.07 33.01 11.95
N SER A 513 -0.20 32.95 12.37
CA SER A 513 -0.58 33.12 13.78
C SER A 513 -0.06 31.97 14.66
N ALA A 514 -0.14 30.73 14.18
CA ALA A 514 0.39 29.55 14.86
C ALA A 514 1.91 29.64 15.02
N MET A 515 2.61 30.08 13.98
CA MET A 515 4.05 30.29 14.02
C MET A 515 4.41 31.38 15.02
N ALA A 516 3.71 32.53 15.01
CA ALA A 516 3.93 33.60 15.98
C ALA A 516 3.74 33.13 17.44
N MET A 517 2.73 32.30 17.71
CA MET A 517 2.51 31.68 19.01
C MET A 517 3.67 30.76 19.40
N LEU A 518 4.09 29.84 18.52
CA LEU A 518 5.18 28.92 18.80
C LEU A 518 6.50 29.65 19.06
N THR A 519 6.84 30.65 18.24
CA THR A 519 8.01 31.49 18.44
C THR A 519 7.96 32.21 19.79
N GLY A 520 6.84 32.87 20.10
CA GLY A 520 6.70 33.62 21.35
C GLY A 520 6.82 32.73 22.59
N LEU A 521 6.21 31.54 22.56
CA LEU A 521 6.33 30.57 23.66
C LEU A 521 7.75 30.01 23.77
N SER A 522 8.43 29.76 22.65
CA SER A 522 9.84 29.34 22.64
C SER A 522 10.80 30.42 23.17
N GLU A 523 10.56 31.69 22.84
CA GLU A 523 11.32 32.83 23.38
C GLU A 523 11.10 32.97 24.89
N TRP A 524 9.86 32.82 25.35
CA TRP A 524 9.52 32.86 26.77
C TRP A 524 10.22 31.72 27.55
N LEU A 525 10.22 30.50 27.01
CA LEU A 525 10.98 29.36 27.53
C LEU A 525 12.47 29.66 27.69
N ALA A 526 13.06 30.36 26.71
CA ALA A 526 14.48 30.69 26.70
C ALA A 526 14.85 31.73 27.76
N VAL A 527 13.99 32.74 27.97
CA VAL A 527 14.20 33.78 28.99
C VAL A 527 14.13 33.20 30.40
N GLU A 528 13.16 32.32 30.68
CA GLU A 528 13.06 31.64 31.97
C GLU A 528 14.25 30.70 32.31
N ASN A 529 15.10 30.37 31.34
CA ASN A 529 16.33 29.60 31.60
C ASN A 529 17.45 30.46 32.17
N LEU A 530 17.52 31.73 31.77
CA LEU A 530 18.55 32.66 32.25
C LEU A 530 18.32 33.01 33.72
N ASP A 531 17.08 33.22 34.13
CA ASP A 531 16.71 33.56 35.52
C ASP A 531 16.87 32.40 36.53
N ARG A 532 17.16 31.17 36.07
CA ARG A 532 17.38 29.99 36.94
C ARG A 532 18.83 29.51 37.01
N THR A 533 19.73 30.10 36.22
CA THR A 533 21.16 29.77 36.22
C THR A 533 22.02 30.79 36.98
N GLU A 534 21.39 31.85 37.51
CA GLU A 534 21.87 32.66 38.64
C GLU A 534 21.30 32.14 39.96
#